data_AF-H0R2Z7-F1
#
_entry.id   AF-H0R2Z7-F1
#
_cell.length_a   1.000
_cell.length_b   1.000
_cell.length_c   1.000
_cell.angle_alpha   90.00
_cell.angle_beta   90.00
_cell.angle_gamma   90.00
#
_symmetry.space_group_name_H-M   'P 1'
#
loop_
_entity.id
_entity.type
_entity.pdbx_description
1 polymer ?
#
loop_
_entity_poly.entity_id
_entity_poly.type
_entity_poly.pdbx_seq_one_letter_code
_entity_poly.pdbx_strand_id
1 'polypeptide(L)'
;MNENAYRFAAYAIAQDSCAPAAVTAYAGAVAAARHRAHAEGTTVTCQLIHELSTDPVTHAAAVEVGPFTMLTLSDWLHEVWVDVTEIAALTEVPELTADEQMHRRAAAELFAEADANSGTATLAFAGALAVANARWLAEGGDPATAFVSSVLDADPVAAAAREELDESTRASIAMAVGNRWREIMERVAVMETVAAIEAAA
;
A
#
# COMPACT_ATOMS: atom_id res chain seq x y z
N MET A 1 9.29 -13.00 12.32
CA MET A 1 8.85 -11.60 12.50
C MET A 1 8.21 -11.19 11.18
N ASN A 2 7.03 -10.57 11.21
CA ASN A 2 6.30 -10.22 10.00
C ASN A 2 7.07 -9.14 9.23
N GLU A 3 7.40 -9.36 7.96
CA GLU A 3 8.11 -8.37 7.12
C GLU A 3 7.37 -7.03 7.06
N ASN A 4 6.03 -7.09 7.15
CA ASN A 4 5.19 -5.91 7.18
C ASN A 4 5.33 -5.09 8.48
N ALA A 5 5.89 -5.65 9.56
CA ALA A 5 6.04 -4.94 10.82
C ALA A 5 7.03 -3.76 10.71
N TYR A 6 8.10 -3.92 9.92
CA TYR A 6 9.04 -2.83 9.64
C TYR A 6 8.42 -1.75 8.76
N ARG A 7 7.61 -2.15 7.79
CA ARG A 7 6.85 -1.24 6.96
C ARG A 7 5.88 -0.38 7.81
N PHE A 8 5.11 -1.03 8.68
CA PHE A 8 4.19 -0.35 9.60
C PHE A 8 4.90 0.49 10.66
N ALA A 9 6.06 0.07 11.15
CA ALA A 9 6.86 0.87 12.07
C ALA A 9 7.32 2.18 11.42
N ALA A 10 7.80 2.13 10.18
CA ALA A 10 8.13 3.34 9.43
C ALA A 10 6.90 4.22 9.18
N TYR A 11 5.73 3.62 8.94
CA TYR A 11 4.47 4.36 8.81
C TYR A 11 4.09 5.08 10.10
N ALA A 12 4.23 4.44 11.27
CA ALA A 12 3.92 5.07 12.55
C ALA A 12 4.78 6.33 12.79
N ILE A 13 6.09 6.23 12.52
CA ILE A 13 7.00 7.39 12.66
C ILE A 13 6.67 8.49 11.63
N ALA A 14 6.32 8.10 10.39
CA ALA A 14 5.90 9.04 9.36
C ALA A 14 4.58 9.76 9.74
N GLN A 15 3.63 9.04 10.34
CA GLN A 15 2.35 9.57 10.79
C GLN A 15 2.51 10.59 11.93
N ASP A 16 3.41 10.33 12.88
CA ASP A 16 3.75 11.30 13.94
C ASP A 16 4.26 12.64 13.36
N SER A 17 4.82 12.61 12.15
CA SER A 17 5.29 13.78 11.41
C SER A 17 4.27 14.36 10.44
N CYS A 18 3.03 13.85 10.40
CA CYS A 18 2.00 14.20 9.44
C CYS A 18 2.49 14.08 7.98
N ALA A 19 3.27 13.05 7.68
CA ALA A 19 3.85 12.86 6.35
C ALA A 19 2.78 12.58 5.28
N PRO A 20 2.93 13.08 4.04
CA PRO A 20 2.05 12.76 2.92
C PRO A 20 2.03 11.27 2.58
N ALA A 21 1.02 10.84 1.81
CA ALA A 21 0.88 9.42 1.42
C ALA A 21 2.11 8.89 0.67
N ALA A 22 2.70 9.69 -0.23
CA ALA A 22 3.90 9.34 -0.98
C ALA A 22 5.13 9.10 -0.08
N VAL A 23 5.35 9.97 0.90
CA VAL A 23 6.46 9.83 1.86
C VAL A 23 6.25 8.60 2.73
N THR A 24 5.03 8.42 3.23
CA THR A 24 4.65 7.27 4.07
C THR A 24 4.89 5.97 3.31
N ALA A 25 4.34 5.81 2.11
CA ALA A 25 4.49 4.62 1.27
C ALA A 25 5.96 4.30 0.98
N TYR A 26 6.74 5.28 0.53
CA TYR A 26 8.15 5.08 0.19
C TYR A 26 8.99 4.72 1.42
N ALA A 27 8.81 5.41 2.55
CA ALA A 27 9.53 5.11 3.79
C ALA A 27 9.30 3.66 4.26
N GLY A 28 8.05 3.19 4.21
CA GLY A 28 7.71 1.80 4.54
C GLY A 28 8.33 0.79 3.57
N ALA A 29 8.40 1.10 2.27
CA ALA A 29 9.06 0.24 1.29
C ALA A 29 10.57 0.12 1.55
N VAL A 30 11.24 1.24 1.86
CA VAL A 30 12.67 1.21 2.22
C VAL A 30 12.89 0.43 3.52
N ALA A 31 12.01 0.56 4.52
CA ALA A 31 12.11 -0.20 5.77
C ALA A 31 11.96 -1.71 5.57
N ALA A 32 10.97 -2.14 4.78
CA ALA A 32 10.79 -3.53 4.38
C ALA A 32 12.02 -4.05 3.61
N ALA A 33 12.47 -3.31 2.59
CA ALA A 33 13.63 -3.66 1.78
C ALA A 33 14.91 -3.79 2.61
N ARG A 34 15.11 -2.89 3.58
CA ARG A 34 16.27 -2.91 4.48
C ARG A 34 16.26 -4.11 5.41
N HIS A 35 15.09 -4.45 5.97
CA HIS A 35 14.95 -5.66 6.78
C HIS A 35 15.25 -6.92 5.95
N ARG A 36 14.65 -7.04 4.76
CA ARG A 36 14.85 -8.19 3.88
C ARG A 36 16.30 -8.33 3.40
N ALA A 37 16.94 -7.22 3.06
CA ALA A 37 18.36 -7.19 2.69
C ALA A 37 19.25 -7.71 3.83
N HIS A 38 18.94 -7.35 5.07
CA HIS A 38 19.65 -7.87 6.24
C HIS A 38 19.41 -9.36 6.45
N ALA A 39 18.15 -9.81 6.36
CA ALA A 39 17.77 -11.21 6.57
C ALA A 39 18.35 -12.16 5.51
N GLU A 40 18.39 -11.73 4.25
CA GLU A 40 18.84 -12.54 3.12
C GLU A 40 20.32 -12.33 2.77
N GLY A 41 21.00 -11.39 3.42
CA GLY A 41 22.39 -11.04 3.10
C GLY A 41 22.54 -10.42 1.70
N THR A 42 21.53 -9.68 1.23
CA THR A 42 21.53 -8.98 -0.06
C THR A 42 21.66 -7.46 0.12
N THR A 43 21.57 -6.69 -0.97
CA THR A 43 21.63 -5.22 -0.89
C THR A 43 20.24 -4.61 -0.75
N VAL A 44 20.15 -3.50 0.00
CA VAL A 44 18.91 -2.72 0.11
C VAL A 44 18.40 -2.30 -1.27
N THR A 45 19.31 -1.94 -2.18
CA THR A 45 18.96 -1.55 -3.55
C THR A 45 18.23 -2.66 -4.30
N CYS A 46 18.72 -3.91 -4.24
CA CYS A 46 18.07 -5.04 -4.89
C CYS A 46 16.65 -5.26 -4.34
N GLN A 47 16.50 -5.20 -3.01
CA GLN A 47 15.20 -5.40 -2.38
C GLN A 47 14.24 -4.24 -2.65
N LEU A 48 14.75 -3.01 -2.68
CA LEU A 48 13.94 -1.84 -3.00
C LEU A 48 13.48 -1.85 -4.45
N ILE A 49 14.31 -2.29 -5.40
CA ILE A 49 13.88 -2.48 -6.80
C ILE A 49 12.73 -3.49 -6.87
N HIS A 50 12.79 -4.58 -6.09
CA HIS A 50 11.70 -5.55 -6.03
C HIS A 50 10.39 -4.92 -5.53
N GLU A 51 10.43 -4.18 -4.41
CA GLU A 51 9.28 -3.43 -3.88
C GLU A 51 8.69 -2.47 -4.93
N LEU A 52 9.55 -1.66 -5.56
CA LEU A 52 9.16 -0.67 -6.57
C LEU A 52 8.63 -1.27 -7.89
N SER A 53 8.95 -2.53 -8.16
CA SER A 53 8.52 -3.21 -9.39
C SER A 53 7.25 -4.03 -9.20
N THR A 54 6.86 -4.31 -7.96
CA THR A 54 5.74 -5.23 -7.65
C THR A 54 4.52 -4.52 -7.09
N ASP A 55 4.67 -3.34 -6.51
CA ASP A 55 3.59 -2.53 -5.97
C ASP A 55 3.45 -1.17 -6.70
N PRO A 56 2.37 -0.95 -7.47
CA PRO A 56 2.11 0.31 -8.14
C PRO A 56 2.04 1.52 -7.21
N VAL A 57 1.57 1.36 -5.96
CA VAL A 57 1.49 2.47 -4.99
C VAL A 57 2.90 2.89 -4.58
N THR A 58 3.75 1.92 -4.25
CA THR A 58 5.16 2.16 -3.92
C THR A 58 5.94 2.73 -5.12
N HIS A 59 5.64 2.29 -6.34
CA HIS A 59 6.19 2.87 -7.56
C HIS A 59 5.82 4.35 -7.72
N ALA A 60 4.52 4.68 -7.64
CA ALA A 60 4.03 6.04 -7.73
C ALA A 60 4.65 6.94 -6.64
N ALA A 61 4.76 6.42 -5.41
CA ALA A 61 5.41 7.10 -4.31
C ALA A 61 6.85 7.52 -4.64
N ALA A 62 7.66 6.61 -5.19
CA ALA A 62 9.03 6.92 -5.57
C ALA A 62 9.14 7.97 -6.68
N VAL A 63 8.24 7.90 -7.67
CA VAL A 63 8.16 8.90 -8.75
C VAL A 63 7.80 10.27 -8.18
N GLU A 64 6.81 10.32 -7.28
CA GLU A 64 6.26 11.54 -6.70
C GLU A 64 7.24 12.22 -5.72
N VAL A 65 7.88 11.47 -4.82
CA VAL A 65 8.88 12.05 -3.91
C VAL A 65 10.12 12.53 -4.65
N GLY A 66 10.49 11.87 -5.76
CA GLY A 66 11.65 12.19 -6.57
C GLY A 66 12.99 11.83 -5.94
N PRO A 67 14.08 11.83 -6.73
CA PRO A 67 15.36 11.21 -6.35
C PRO A 67 16.05 11.90 -5.17
N PHE A 68 15.92 13.22 -5.03
CA PHE A 68 16.52 13.94 -3.90
C PHE A 68 15.86 13.53 -2.58
N THR A 69 14.52 13.55 -2.55
CA THR A 69 13.75 13.16 -1.37
C THR A 69 13.96 11.68 -1.03
N MET A 70 14.08 10.80 -2.03
CA MET A 70 14.43 9.39 -1.82
C MET A 70 15.75 9.22 -1.06
N LEU A 71 16.78 10.02 -1.39
CA LEU A 71 18.06 10.00 -0.68
C LEU A 71 17.90 10.51 0.76
N THR A 72 17.19 11.63 0.95
CA THR A 72 16.97 12.17 2.29
C THR A 72 16.14 11.24 3.17
N LEU A 73 15.14 10.54 2.61
CA LEU A 73 14.34 9.56 3.35
C LEU A 73 15.15 8.30 3.68
N SER A 74 16.06 7.89 2.79
CA SER A 74 16.96 6.76 3.06
C SER A 74 17.93 7.07 4.20
N ASP A 75 18.44 8.29 4.25
CA ASP A 75 19.32 8.79 5.31
C ASP A 75 18.55 8.93 6.64
N TRP A 76 17.40 9.59 6.61
CA TRP A 76 16.51 9.69 7.78
C TRP A 76 16.14 8.31 8.35
N LEU A 77 15.75 7.36 7.50
CA LEU A 77 15.42 6.01 7.96
C LEU A 77 16.65 5.29 8.55
N HIS A 78 17.85 5.61 8.10
CA HIS A 78 19.07 5.11 8.73
C HIS A 78 19.23 5.65 10.16
N GLU A 79 18.95 6.94 10.37
CA GLU A 79 19.02 7.60 11.68
C GLU A 79 18.00 7.04 12.66
N VAL A 80 16.74 6.85 12.23
CA VAL A 80 15.64 6.35 13.07
C VAL A 80 15.53 4.82 13.10
N TRP A 81 16.52 4.09 12.57
CA TRP A 81 16.43 2.64 12.39
C TRP A 81 16.23 1.88 13.71
N VAL A 82 16.82 2.37 14.80
CA VAL A 82 16.64 1.78 16.14
C VAL A 82 15.18 1.86 16.55
N ASP A 83 14.56 3.03 16.45
CA ASP A 83 13.14 3.24 16.76
C ASP A 83 12.24 2.36 15.88
N VAL A 84 12.54 2.29 14.57
CA VAL A 84 11.82 1.39 13.64
C VAL A 84 11.89 -0.06 14.12
N THR A 85 13.05 -0.55 14.56
CA THR A 85 13.19 -1.93 15.03
C THR A 85 12.46 -2.19 16.35
N GLU A 86 12.45 -1.22 17.26
CA GLU A 86 11.75 -1.31 18.53
C GLU A 86 10.23 -1.31 18.32
N ILE A 87 9.72 -0.41 17.48
CA ILE A 87 8.30 -0.36 17.11
C ILE A 87 7.90 -1.64 16.39
N ALA A 88 8.67 -2.08 15.39
CA ALA A 88 8.37 -3.30 14.63
C ALA A 88 8.28 -4.56 15.50
N ALA A 89 9.02 -4.62 16.61
CA ALA A 89 8.94 -5.73 17.55
C ALA A 89 7.61 -5.77 18.34
N LEU A 90 6.91 -4.64 18.42
CA LEU A 90 5.66 -4.47 19.17
C LEU A 90 4.42 -4.33 18.26
N THR A 91 4.62 -4.02 16.98
CA THR A 91 3.53 -3.81 16.02
C THR A 91 2.82 -5.11 15.67
N GLU A 92 1.54 -5.17 16.01
CA GLU A 92 0.61 -6.13 15.41
C GLU A 92 0.17 -5.59 14.04
N VAL A 93 0.54 -6.30 12.98
CA VAL A 93 0.25 -5.89 11.60
C VAL A 93 -1.11 -6.44 11.19
N PRO A 94 -2.07 -5.60 10.77
CA PRO A 94 -3.26 -6.06 10.09
C PRO A 94 -2.88 -6.77 8.78
N GLU A 95 -3.13 -8.07 8.70
CA GLU A 95 -2.84 -8.84 7.49
C GLU A 95 -4.05 -8.80 6.54
N LEU A 96 -3.80 -8.36 5.31
CA LEU A 96 -4.74 -8.56 4.22
C LEU A 96 -4.69 -10.02 3.77
N THR A 97 -5.86 -10.63 3.56
CA THR A 97 -5.93 -11.95 2.95
C THR A 97 -5.36 -11.93 1.53
N ALA A 98 -4.98 -13.08 0.97
CA ALA A 98 -4.48 -13.14 -0.40
C ALA A 98 -5.48 -12.56 -1.42
N ASP A 99 -6.77 -12.81 -1.20
CA ASP A 99 -7.86 -12.26 -2.02
C ASP A 99 -7.95 -10.72 -1.92
N GLU A 100 -7.87 -10.18 -0.69
CA GLU A 100 -7.86 -8.73 -0.46
C GLU A 100 -6.64 -8.06 -1.12
N GLN A 101 -5.47 -8.71 -1.09
CA GLN A 101 -4.28 -8.21 -1.76
C GLN A 101 -4.45 -8.14 -3.28
N MET A 102 -5.11 -9.13 -3.89
CA MET A 102 -5.41 -9.12 -5.33
C MET A 102 -6.36 -7.98 -5.69
N HIS A 103 -7.43 -7.75 -4.91
CA HIS A 103 -8.35 -6.64 -5.13
C HIS A 103 -7.67 -5.27 -5.01
N ARG A 104 -6.86 -5.09 -3.95
CA ARG A 104 -6.07 -3.86 -3.75
C ARG A 104 -5.16 -3.60 -4.96
N ARG A 105 -4.42 -4.63 -5.38
CA ARG A 105 -3.48 -4.54 -6.49
C ARG A 105 -4.18 -4.26 -7.82
N ALA A 106 -5.26 -4.99 -8.12
CA ALA A 106 -6.05 -4.80 -9.33
C ALA A 106 -6.58 -3.37 -9.46
N ALA A 107 -7.11 -2.81 -8.37
CA ALA A 107 -7.56 -1.42 -8.35
C ALA A 107 -6.41 -0.43 -8.58
N ALA A 108 -5.28 -0.59 -7.89
CA ALA A 108 -4.12 0.28 -8.05
C ALA A 108 -3.56 0.24 -9.50
N GLU A 109 -3.39 -0.95 -10.08
CA GLU A 109 -2.93 -1.11 -11.47
C GLU A 109 -3.89 -0.45 -12.46
N LEU A 110 -5.19 -0.72 -12.34
CA LEU A 110 -6.19 -0.17 -13.25
C LEU A 110 -6.27 1.36 -13.18
N PHE A 111 -6.09 1.97 -12.01
CA PHE A 111 -6.06 3.43 -11.89
C PHE A 111 -4.76 4.02 -12.45
N ALA A 112 -3.62 3.40 -12.20
CA ALA A 112 -2.34 3.82 -12.77
C ALA A 112 -2.32 3.71 -14.31
N GLU A 113 -2.96 2.69 -14.88
CA GLU A 113 -3.13 2.52 -16.33
C GLU A 113 -4.07 3.57 -16.94
N ALA A 114 -5.10 3.99 -16.21
CA ALA A 114 -6.10 4.94 -16.69
C ALA A 114 -5.57 6.39 -16.71
N ASP A 115 -4.73 6.75 -15.74
CA ASP A 115 -4.04 8.03 -15.69
C ASP A 115 -2.65 7.85 -15.07
N ALA A 116 -1.62 8.03 -15.89
CA ALA A 116 -0.21 7.94 -15.49
C ALA A 116 0.19 9.02 -14.46
N ASN A 117 -0.63 10.06 -14.28
CA ASN A 117 -0.44 11.08 -13.25
C ASN A 117 -1.22 10.78 -11.97
N SER A 118 -1.85 9.60 -11.85
CA SER A 118 -2.47 9.16 -10.60
C SER A 118 -1.43 9.12 -9.49
N GLY A 119 -1.50 10.09 -8.58
CA GLY A 119 -0.59 10.17 -7.44
C GLY A 119 -0.80 9.05 -6.44
N THR A 120 0.15 8.93 -5.51
CA THR A 120 0.18 7.86 -4.50
C THR A 120 -1.11 7.81 -3.70
N ALA A 121 -1.63 8.97 -3.28
CA ALA A 121 -2.85 9.07 -2.50
C ALA A 121 -4.06 8.46 -3.24
N THR A 122 -4.21 8.75 -4.53
CA THR A 122 -5.31 8.20 -5.35
C THR A 122 -5.23 6.68 -5.44
N LEU A 123 -4.05 6.13 -5.72
CA LEU A 123 -3.87 4.68 -5.88
C LEU A 123 -4.08 3.93 -4.55
N ALA A 124 -3.52 4.44 -3.45
CA ALA A 124 -3.68 3.86 -2.12
C ALA A 124 -5.15 3.88 -1.68
N PHE A 125 -5.83 5.02 -1.86
CA PHE A 125 -7.23 5.16 -1.49
C PHE A 125 -8.16 4.28 -2.34
N ALA A 126 -7.93 4.21 -3.67
CA ALA A 126 -8.67 3.31 -4.56
C ALA A 126 -8.48 1.83 -4.18
N GLY A 127 -7.24 1.43 -3.85
CA GLY A 127 -6.93 0.09 -3.37
C GLY A 127 -7.66 -0.26 -2.08
N ALA A 128 -7.67 0.64 -1.09
CA ALA A 128 -8.38 0.46 0.17
C ALA A 128 -9.91 0.34 -0.04
N LEU A 129 -10.49 1.14 -0.94
CA LEU A 129 -11.90 1.03 -1.29
C LEU A 129 -12.24 -0.31 -1.95
N ALA A 130 -11.36 -0.85 -2.80
CA ALA A 130 -11.56 -2.15 -3.41
C ALA A 130 -11.54 -3.28 -2.36
N VAL A 131 -10.64 -3.23 -1.39
CA VAL A 131 -10.61 -4.16 -0.25
C VAL A 131 -11.89 -4.05 0.59
N ALA A 132 -12.30 -2.82 0.93
CA ALA A 132 -13.52 -2.60 1.70
C ALA A 132 -14.76 -3.14 0.97
N ASN A 133 -14.83 -2.98 -0.35
CA ASN A 133 -15.91 -3.52 -1.17
C ASN A 133 -15.89 -5.06 -1.23
N ALA A 134 -14.70 -5.68 -1.33
CA ALA A 134 -14.56 -7.13 -1.28
C ALA A 134 -15.06 -7.70 0.07
N ARG A 135 -14.66 -7.09 1.19
CA ARG A 135 -15.15 -7.46 2.54
C ARG A 135 -16.66 -7.33 2.65
N TRP A 136 -17.21 -6.21 2.17
CA TRP A 136 -18.65 -5.96 2.18
C TRP A 136 -19.42 -7.02 1.39
N LEU A 137 -18.95 -7.39 0.20
CA LEU A 137 -19.57 -8.43 -0.63
C LEU A 137 -19.48 -9.82 -0.01
N ALA A 138 -18.38 -10.13 0.68
CA ALA A 138 -18.20 -11.41 1.37
C ALA A 138 -19.12 -11.56 2.59
N GLU A 139 -19.31 -10.49 3.37
CA GLU A 139 -20.14 -10.52 4.58
C GLU A 139 -21.64 -10.28 4.30
N GLY A 140 -21.98 -9.59 3.22
CA GLY A 140 -23.37 -9.27 2.86
C GLY A 140 -24.08 -8.33 3.86
N GLY A 141 -23.33 -7.60 4.69
CA GLY A 141 -23.84 -6.72 5.75
C GLY A 141 -24.06 -5.26 5.32
N ASP A 142 -24.83 -4.49 6.09
CA ASP A 142 -25.06 -3.05 5.92
C ASP A 142 -24.61 -2.33 7.22
N PRO A 143 -23.82 -1.22 7.21
CA PRO A 143 -23.40 -0.43 6.05
C PRO A 143 -21.95 -0.60 5.57
N ALA A 144 -21.77 -0.45 4.25
CA ALA A 144 -20.48 -0.45 3.56
C ALA A 144 -19.46 0.56 4.15
N THR A 145 -19.93 1.65 4.77
CA THR A 145 -19.08 2.68 5.39
C THR A 145 -18.29 2.19 6.60
N ALA A 146 -18.79 1.16 7.31
CA ALA A 146 -18.07 0.56 8.43
C ALA A 146 -16.81 -0.20 7.95
N PHE A 147 -16.92 -0.91 6.82
CA PHE A 147 -15.79 -1.61 6.20
C PHE A 147 -14.73 -0.64 5.69
N VAL A 148 -15.16 0.46 5.06
CA VAL A 148 -14.22 1.50 4.57
C VAL A 148 -13.42 2.08 5.73
N SER A 149 -14.07 2.43 6.85
CA SER A 149 -13.36 2.97 8.02
C SER A 149 -12.38 1.95 8.59
N SER A 150 -12.80 0.70 8.77
CA SER A 150 -11.93 -0.38 9.27
C SER A 150 -10.71 -0.64 8.38
N VAL A 151 -10.86 -0.60 7.05
CA VAL A 151 -9.74 -0.82 6.13
C VAL A 151 -8.78 0.37 6.14
N LEU A 152 -9.30 1.60 6.17
CA LEU A 152 -8.47 2.80 6.22
C LEU A 152 -7.70 2.89 7.53
N ASP A 153 -8.32 2.57 8.67
CA ASP A 153 -7.64 2.56 9.97
C ASP A 153 -6.52 1.51 10.04
N ALA A 154 -6.60 0.46 9.21
CA ALA A 154 -5.63 -0.62 9.12
C ALA A 154 -4.52 -0.40 8.08
N ASP A 155 -4.68 0.56 7.16
CA ASP A 155 -3.70 0.89 6.11
C ASP A 155 -3.21 2.34 6.27
N PRO A 156 -2.02 2.55 6.87
CA PRO A 156 -1.51 3.90 7.14
C PRO A 156 -1.29 4.75 5.88
N VAL A 157 -1.01 4.14 4.73
CA VAL A 157 -0.87 4.89 3.47
C VAL A 157 -2.24 5.36 3.00
N ALA A 158 -3.25 4.51 3.07
CA ALA A 158 -4.62 4.88 2.72
C ALA A 158 -5.23 5.88 3.73
N ALA A 159 -4.86 5.80 5.01
CA ALA A 159 -5.22 6.81 6.02
C ALA A 159 -4.60 8.17 5.70
N ALA A 160 -3.29 8.22 5.39
CA ALA A 160 -2.63 9.45 4.96
C ALA A 160 -3.27 10.00 3.67
N ALA A 161 -3.58 9.13 2.71
CA ALA A 161 -4.27 9.49 1.47
C ALA A 161 -5.65 10.09 1.74
N ARG A 162 -6.41 9.54 2.70
CA ARG A 162 -7.70 10.10 3.08
C ARG A 162 -7.55 11.53 3.60
N GLU A 163 -6.57 11.80 4.45
CA GLU A 163 -6.35 13.15 4.99
C GLU A 163 -5.86 14.15 3.93
N GLU A 164 -5.06 13.67 2.96
CA GLU A 164 -4.52 14.49 1.87
C GLU A 164 -5.56 14.86 0.81
N LEU A 165 -6.43 13.92 0.44
CA LEU A 165 -7.45 14.10 -0.59
C LEU A 165 -8.65 14.87 -0.04
N ASP A 166 -9.19 15.83 -0.80
CA ASP A 166 -10.44 16.47 -0.41
C ASP A 166 -11.67 15.54 -0.59
N GLU A 167 -12.78 15.90 0.06
CA GLU A 167 -14.01 15.07 0.04
C GLU A 167 -14.57 14.85 -1.36
N SER A 168 -14.49 15.85 -2.24
CA SER A 168 -15.02 15.72 -3.61
C SER A 168 -14.18 14.75 -4.44
N THR A 169 -12.87 14.76 -4.21
CA THR A 169 -11.93 13.83 -4.84
C THR A 169 -12.14 12.41 -4.29
N ARG A 170 -12.27 12.25 -2.97
CA ARG A 170 -12.57 10.94 -2.35
C ARG A 170 -13.89 10.35 -2.88
N ALA A 171 -14.95 11.14 -2.96
CA ALA A 171 -16.23 10.71 -3.50
C ALA A 171 -16.12 10.31 -4.99
N SER A 172 -15.35 11.06 -5.77
CA SER A 172 -15.08 10.75 -7.18
C SER A 172 -14.32 9.43 -7.35
N ILE A 173 -13.32 9.17 -6.51
CA ILE A 173 -12.58 7.89 -6.51
C ILE A 173 -13.50 6.74 -6.11
N ALA A 174 -14.34 6.90 -5.08
CA ALA A 174 -15.30 5.88 -4.67
C ALA A 174 -16.27 5.50 -5.79
N MET A 175 -16.82 6.50 -6.50
CA MET A 175 -17.65 6.26 -7.68
C MET A 175 -16.86 5.56 -8.79
N ALA A 176 -15.61 5.98 -9.05
CA ALA A 176 -14.77 5.36 -10.07
C ALA A 176 -14.46 3.90 -9.77
N VAL A 177 -14.15 3.54 -8.51
CA VAL A 177 -13.95 2.15 -8.08
C VAL A 177 -15.23 1.34 -8.31
N GLY A 178 -16.39 1.86 -7.92
CA GLY A 178 -17.68 1.19 -8.12
C GLY A 178 -18.00 0.99 -9.62
N ASN A 179 -17.82 2.01 -10.45
CA ASN A 179 -18.06 1.94 -11.89
C ASN A 179 -17.13 0.94 -12.60
N ARG A 180 -15.92 0.73 -12.07
CA ARG A 180 -14.92 -0.19 -12.60
C ARG A 180 -14.89 -1.54 -11.91
N TRP A 181 -15.84 -1.83 -11.02
CA TRP A 181 -15.82 -3.06 -10.23
C TRP A 181 -15.73 -4.33 -11.09
N ARG A 182 -16.44 -4.37 -12.22
CA ARG A 182 -16.33 -5.48 -13.18
C ARG A 182 -14.90 -5.66 -13.72
N GLU A 183 -14.23 -4.58 -14.09
CA GLU A 183 -12.84 -4.61 -14.58
C GLU A 183 -11.87 -5.08 -13.49
N ILE A 184 -12.09 -4.64 -12.24
CA ILE A 184 -11.32 -5.08 -11.07
C ILE A 184 -11.46 -6.59 -10.90
N MET A 185 -12.69 -7.11 -10.91
CA MET A 185 -12.95 -8.56 -10.79
C MET A 185 -12.33 -9.37 -11.95
N GLU A 186 -12.39 -8.85 -13.18
CA GLU A 186 -11.74 -9.48 -14.34
C GLU A 186 -10.21 -9.56 -14.16
N ARG A 187 -9.59 -8.50 -13.63
CA ARG A 187 -8.16 -8.49 -13.30
C ARG A 187 -7.82 -9.45 -12.17
N VAL A 188 -8.63 -9.51 -11.10
CA VAL A 188 -8.45 -10.46 -9.98
C VAL A 188 -8.50 -11.89 -10.49
N ALA A 189 -9.47 -12.26 -11.34
CA ALA A 189 -9.56 -13.61 -11.90
C ALA A 189 -8.30 -14.01 -12.71
N VAL A 190 -7.66 -13.06 -13.40
CA VAL A 190 -6.37 -13.29 -14.07
C VAL A 190 -5.27 -13.53 -13.05
N MET A 191 -5.19 -12.71 -12.00
CA MET A 191 -4.20 -12.86 -10.92
C MET A 191 -4.34 -14.22 -10.21
N GLU A 192 -5.57 -14.64 -9.90
CA GLU A 192 -5.86 -15.97 -9.33
C GLU A 192 -5.38 -17.10 -10.24
N THR A 193 -5.63 -16.97 -11.54
CA THR A 193 -5.20 -17.96 -12.54
C THR A 193 -3.67 -18.07 -12.58
N VAL A 194 -2.96 -16.93 -12.58
CA VAL A 194 -1.49 -16.92 -12.55
C VAL A 194 -0.96 -17.52 -11.26
N ALA A 195 -1.51 -17.13 -10.11
CA ALA A 195 -1.11 -17.67 -8.81
C ALA A 195 -1.32 -19.19 -8.72
N ALA A 196 -2.42 -19.71 -9.29
CA ALA A 196 -2.67 -21.14 -9.34
C ALA A 196 -1.67 -21.89 -10.24
N ILE A 197 -1.23 -21.29 -11.35
CA ILE A 197 -0.20 -21.85 -12.24
C ILE A 197 1.14 -21.90 -11.50
N GLU A 198 1.53 -20.82 -10.82
CA GLU A 198 2.80 -20.75 -10.08
C GLU A 198 2.83 -21.74 -8.91
N ALA A 199 1.70 -21.95 -8.22
CA ALA A 199 1.60 -22.93 -7.14
C ALA A 199 1.68 -24.40 -7.61
N ALA A 200 1.45 -24.65 -8.91
CA ALA A 200 1.48 -25.99 -9.49
C ALA A 200 2.83 -26.36 -10.14
N ALA A 201 3.77 -25.41 -10.25
CA ALA A 201 5.09 -25.58 -10.85
C ALA A 201 6.16 -26.01 -9.82
#